data_AF-A0A7J6UPG0-F1
#
_entry.id   AF-A0A7J6UPG0-F1
#
_cell.length_a   1.000
_cell.length_b   1.000
_cell.length_c   1.000
_cell.angle_alpha   90.00
_cell.angle_beta   90.00
_cell.angle_gamma   90.00
#
_symmetry.space_group_name_H-M   'P 1'
#
loop_
_entity.id
_entity.type
_entity.pdbx_description
1 polymer ?
#
loop_
_entity_poly.entity_id
_entity_poly.type
_entity_poly.pdbx_seq_one_letter_code
_entity_poly.pdbx_strand_id
1 'polypeptide(L)'
;ILFGTSVLHEYGISPVGYNVWYKGPLNAFDRTRYTGGSSSGSATGVALGIFPFAIGFDGGGSVRIPSSWSGVVGAIPTFGAVRYDNAETKVFTTLHCGPITANVADAAIVMSGSIIPISGEHFYDKVYRETFDVPMPKINFAPLYDKNPNFTIGYDTAWVHDSDPEIEA
;
A
#
# COMPACT_ATOMS: atom_id res chain seq x y z
N ILE A 1 4.19 -4.35 -18.93
CA ILE A 1 4.39 -3.03 -19.57
C ILE A 1 4.48 -2.01 -18.43
N LEU A 2 5.53 -1.19 -18.39
CA LEU A 2 5.60 -0.06 -17.46
C LEU A 2 4.97 1.16 -18.13
N PHE A 3 3.90 1.71 -17.54
CA PHE A 3 3.19 2.86 -18.10
C PHE A 3 3.98 4.18 -17.89
N GLY A 4 4.51 4.38 -16.68
CA GLY A 4 5.27 5.57 -16.32
C GLY A 4 5.49 5.67 -14.81
N THR A 5 5.97 6.82 -14.35
CA THR A 5 6.09 7.18 -12.94
C THR A 5 4.97 8.13 -12.54
N SER A 6 4.39 7.93 -11.35
CA SER A 6 3.36 8.81 -10.81
C SER A 6 3.95 9.88 -9.90
N VAL A 7 3.23 10.99 -9.74
CA VAL A 7 3.56 12.01 -8.74
C VAL A 7 3.40 11.45 -7.33
N LEU A 8 4.33 11.79 -6.44
CA LEU A 8 4.21 11.58 -5.00
C LEU A 8 4.37 12.92 -4.26
N HIS A 9 3.97 12.98 -2.99
CA HIS A 9 4.44 14.05 -2.10
C HIS A 9 5.97 14.00 -2.03
N GLU A 10 6.64 15.16 -2.12
CA GLU A 10 8.10 15.24 -2.19
C GLU A 10 8.78 14.39 -1.10
N TYR A 11 9.76 13.56 -1.47
CA TYR A 11 10.45 12.59 -0.61
C TYR A 11 9.58 11.61 0.20
N GLY A 12 8.27 11.59 -0.01
CA GLY A 12 7.36 10.74 0.74
C GLY A 12 7.05 11.21 2.16
N ILE A 13 7.37 12.45 2.52
CA ILE A 13 7.39 12.94 3.91
C ILE A 13 6.09 13.63 4.37
N SER A 14 4.96 13.40 3.70
CA SER A 14 3.65 13.89 4.15
C SER A 14 2.50 12.98 3.75
N PRO A 15 1.49 12.81 4.63
CA PRO A 15 0.29 12.05 4.33
C PRO A 15 -0.72 12.81 3.46
N VAL A 16 -0.46 14.07 3.10
CA VAL A 16 -1.45 14.92 2.38
C VAL A 16 -1.42 14.69 0.87
N GLY A 17 -0.25 14.43 0.28
CA GLY A 17 -0.14 14.06 -1.15
C GLY A 17 0.09 15.21 -2.14
N TYR A 18 0.00 16.47 -1.69
CA TYR A 18 0.23 17.62 -2.58
C TYR A 18 1.71 17.80 -2.91
N ASN A 19 2.04 17.92 -4.20
CA ASN A 19 3.39 18.21 -4.64
C ASN A 19 3.48 19.63 -5.23
N VAL A 20 4.37 20.46 -4.70
CA VAL A 20 4.52 21.88 -5.10
C VAL A 20 5.04 22.06 -6.53
N TRP A 21 5.87 21.13 -7.02
CA TRP A 21 6.46 21.17 -8.35
C TRP A 21 5.45 20.80 -9.42
N TYR A 22 4.60 19.82 -9.14
CA TYR A 22 3.57 19.34 -10.05
C TYR A 22 2.19 19.99 -9.82
N LYS A 23 2.04 20.79 -8.75
CA LYS A 23 0.81 21.48 -8.34
C LYS A 23 -0.40 20.54 -8.25
N GLY A 24 -0.19 19.38 -7.61
CA GLY A 24 -1.19 18.33 -7.52
C GLY A 24 -0.55 16.98 -7.16
N PRO A 25 -1.24 15.85 -7.42
CA PRO A 25 -2.59 15.73 -8.00
C PRO A 25 -3.70 16.11 -7.00
N LEU A 26 -4.92 16.23 -7.51
CA LEU A 26 -6.14 16.52 -6.73
C LEU A 26 -6.97 15.24 -6.61
N ASN A 27 -7.82 15.15 -5.57
CA ASN A 27 -8.62 13.95 -5.33
C ASN A 27 -9.50 13.59 -6.54
N ALA A 28 -9.62 12.29 -6.82
CA ALA A 28 -10.41 11.78 -7.94
C ALA A 28 -11.91 12.06 -7.81
N PHE A 29 -12.44 12.13 -6.58
CA PHE A 29 -13.85 12.41 -6.31
C PHE A 29 -14.16 13.90 -6.14
N ASP A 30 -13.22 14.67 -5.59
CA ASP A 30 -13.40 16.10 -5.32
C ASP A 30 -12.10 16.88 -5.55
N ARG A 31 -12.05 17.65 -6.63
CA ARG A 31 -10.86 18.42 -7.02
C ARG A 31 -10.52 19.56 -6.04
N THR A 32 -11.38 19.87 -5.08
CA THR A 32 -11.07 20.84 -4.00
C THR A 32 -10.35 20.21 -2.82
N ARG A 33 -10.17 18.88 -2.83
CA ARG A 33 -9.57 18.10 -1.75
C ARG A 33 -8.25 17.46 -2.14
N TYR A 34 -7.49 17.11 -1.11
CA TYR A 34 -6.26 16.35 -1.25
C TYR A 34 -6.54 14.86 -1.53
N THR A 35 -5.57 14.23 -2.20
CA THR A 35 -5.62 12.81 -2.57
C THR A 35 -5.21 11.88 -1.45
N GLY A 36 -4.56 12.41 -0.41
CA GLY A 36 -3.76 11.64 0.52
C GLY A 36 -2.39 11.33 -0.10
N GLY A 37 -1.44 10.92 0.73
CA GLY A 37 -0.07 10.73 0.33
C GLY A 37 0.70 9.74 1.18
N SER A 38 1.93 9.41 0.79
CA SER A 38 2.66 10.09 -0.30
C SER A 38 2.33 9.62 -1.72
N SER A 39 1.76 8.42 -1.93
CA SER A 39 1.45 7.86 -3.27
C SER A 39 0.22 8.48 -3.94
N SER A 40 0.18 9.81 -4.01
CA SER A 40 -0.97 10.62 -4.45
C SER A 40 -1.37 10.36 -5.91
N GLY A 41 -0.42 10.42 -6.83
CA GLY A 41 -0.67 10.17 -8.26
C GLY A 41 -1.01 8.71 -8.54
N SER A 42 -0.47 7.79 -7.75
CA SER A 42 -0.77 6.37 -7.86
C SER A 42 -2.24 6.09 -7.55
N ALA A 43 -2.74 6.53 -6.39
CA ALA A 43 -4.13 6.29 -6.01
C ALA A 43 -5.12 7.04 -6.91
N THR A 44 -4.83 8.30 -7.22
CA THR A 44 -5.69 9.11 -8.12
C THR A 44 -5.77 8.48 -9.51
N GLY A 45 -4.64 8.03 -10.07
CA GLY A 45 -4.63 7.46 -11.41
C GLY A 45 -5.34 6.12 -11.51
N VAL A 46 -5.24 5.27 -10.47
CA VAL A 46 -6.05 4.04 -10.38
C VAL A 46 -7.53 4.39 -10.24
N ALA A 47 -7.89 5.31 -9.35
CA ALA A 47 -9.28 5.71 -9.11
C ALA A 47 -9.96 6.27 -10.38
N LEU A 48 -9.21 7.03 -11.19
CA LEU A 48 -9.68 7.56 -12.47
C LEU A 48 -9.62 6.55 -13.63
N GLY A 49 -9.13 5.32 -13.40
CA GLY A 49 -9.01 4.29 -14.45
C GLY A 49 -7.94 4.58 -15.50
N ILE A 50 -6.96 5.45 -15.20
CA ILE A 50 -5.86 5.78 -16.12
C ILE A 50 -4.92 4.58 -16.30
N PHE A 51 -4.70 3.83 -15.22
CA PHE A 51 -3.95 2.57 -15.21
C PHE A 51 -4.57 1.59 -14.20
N PRO A 52 -4.47 0.27 -14.45
CA PRO A 52 -5.18 -0.73 -13.65
C PRO A 52 -4.61 -0.88 -12.22
N PHE A 53 -3.31 -0.62 -12.05
CA PHE A 53 -2.64 -0.66 -10.76
C PHE A 53 -1.42 0.25 -10.75
N ALA A 54 -0.94 0.56 -9.55
CA ALA A 54 0.35 1.19 -9.32
C ALA A 54 1.09 0.51 -8.17
N ILE A 55 2.39 0.72 -8.11
CA ILE A 55 3.24 0.28 -6.99
C ILE A 55 3.58 1.51 -6.16
N GLY A 56 3.34 1.43 -4.86
CA GLY A 56 3.65 2.48 -3.90
C GLY A 56 4.52 1.97 -2.76
N PHE A 57 5.02 2.93 -1.97
CA PHE A 57 5.80 2.65 -0.76
C PHE A 57 5.07 3.18 0.46
N ASP A 58 5.07 2.42 1.55
CA ASP A 58 4.33 2.73 2.77
C ASP A 58 5.24 2.61 3.99
N GLY A 59 5.65 3.75 4.55
CA GLY A 59 6.44 3.84 5.79
C GLY A 59 5.62 4.25 7.01
N GLY A 60 4.45 4.84 6.76
CA GLY A 60 3.58 5.48 7.75
C GLY A 60 2.16 5.69 7.25
N GLY A 61 1.73 4.90 6.25
CA GLY A 61 0.41 4.98 5.63
C GLY A 61 0.43 5.42 4.16
N SER A 62 1.60 5.61 3.55
CA SER A 62 1.72 6.25 2.23
C SER A 62 1.09 5.50 1.05
N VAL A 63 0.67 4.25 1.23
CA VAL A 63 -0.20 3.52 0.29
C VAL A 63 -1.63 3.48 0.81
N ARG A 64 -1.81 3.20 2.11
CA ARG A 64 -3.13 3.03 2.73
C ARG A 64 -3.97 4.31 2.76
N ILE A 65 -3.36 5.44 3.15
CA ILE A 65 -3.99 6.76 3.25
C ILE A 65 -4.51 7.22 1.88
N PRO A 66 -3.67 7.34 0.82
CA PRO A 66 -4.18 7.80 -0.47
C PRO A 66 -5.18 6.83 -1.10
N SER A 67 -5.06 5.52 -0.80
CA SER A 67 -6.03 4.54 -1.27
C SER A 67 -7.40 4.72 -0.62
N SER A 68 -7.43 4.93 0.70
CA SER A 68 -8.64 5.25 1.45
C SER A 68 -9.30 6.53 0.93
N TRP A 69 -8.53 7.60 0.75
CA TRP A 69 -9.07 8.89 0.32
C TRP A 69 -9.50 8.91 -1.16
N SER A 70 -8.94 8.01 -1.98
CA SER A 70 -9.27 7.88 -3.41
C SER A 70 -10.19 6.68 -3.71
N GLY A 71 -10.72 5.99 -2.69
CA GLY A 71 -11.71 4.91 -2.86
C GLY A 71 -11.18 3.70 -3.63
N VAL A 72 -9.90 3.37 -3.44
CA VAL A 72 -9.21 2.24 -4.09
C VAL A 72 -8.58 1.32 -3.04
N VAL A 73 -8.10 0.15 -3.47
CA VAL A 73 -7.48 -0.85 -2.61
C VAL A 73 -5.98 -0.64 -2.55
N GLY A 74 -5.46 -0.31 -1.37
CA GLY A 74 -4.03 -0.26 -1.07
C GLY A 74 -3.64 -1.41 -0.14
N ALA A 75 -2.83 -2.35 -0.61
CA ALA A 75 -2.45 -3.53 0.15
C ALA A 75 -0.95 -3.52 0.47
N ILE A 76 -0.62 -3.66 1.75
CA ILE A 76 0.78 -3.64 2.22
C ILE A 76 1.16 -5.02 2.77
N PRO A 77 2.16 -5.69 2.18
CA PRO A 77 2.58 -7.00 2.64
C PRO A 77 3.42 -6.89 3.91
N THR A 78 3.63 -8.02 4.59
CA THR A 78 4.56 -8.12 5.72
C THR A 78 5.94 -7.54 5.35
N PHE A 79 6.58 -6.89 6.31
CA PHE A 79 7.89 -6.29 6.11
C PHE A 79 8.89 -7.31 5.56
N GLY A 80 9.60 -6.93 4.50
CA GLY A 80 10.55 -7.82 3.81
C GLY A 80 9.92 -8.84 2.86
N ALA A 81 8.59 -8.94 2.73
CA ALA A 81 7.98 -9.90 1.81
C ALA A 81 8.13 -9.51 0.32
N VAL A 82 8.30 -8.22 0.03
CA VAL A 82 8.64 -7.70 -1.30
C VAL A 82 10.01 -7.05 -1.21
N ARG A 83 10.91 -7.45 -2.11
CA ARG A 83 12.28 -6.93 -2.18
C ARG A 83 12.31 -5.57 -2.90
N TYR A 84 12.90 -4.55 -2.28
CA TYR A 84 13.08 -3.22 -2.86
C TYR A 84 14.50 -2.68 -2.54
N ASP A 85 15.48 -3.15 -3.32
CA ASP A 85 16.89 -2.85 -3.07
C ASP A 85 17.32 -1.61 -3.84
N ASN A 86 17.13 -0.43 -3.26
CA ASN A 86 17.82 0.76 -3.73
C ASN A 86 18.55 1.47 -2.58
N ALA A 87 19.55 2.28 -2.91
CA ALA A 87 20.40 2.91 -1.89
C ALA A 87 19.63 3.88 -0.98
N GLU A 88 18.55 4.47 -1.48
CA GLU A 88 17.75 5.48 -0.80
C GLU A 88 16.76 4.87 0.21
N THR A 89 16.33 3.63 0.00
CA THR A 89 15.34 2.96 0.84
C THR A 89 15.93 2.07 1.94
N LYS A 90 17.23 1.75 1.87
CA LYS A 90 17.94 0.85 2.81
C LYS A 90 17.99 1.34 4.26
N VAL A 91 17.74 2.63 4.49
CA VAL A 91 17.79 3.24 5.84
C VAL A 91 16.46 3.14 6.59
N PHE A 92 15.37 2.76 5.92
CA PHE A 92 14.03 2.75 6.52
C PHE A 92 13.62 1.35 6.97
N THR A 93 13.44 1.18 8.28
CA THR A 93 12.97 -0.07 8.91
C THR A 93 11.45 -0.23 8.93
N THR A 94 10.72 0.80 8.48
CA THR A 94 9.24 0.79 8.44
C THR A 94 8.69 0.82 7.02
N LEU A 95 9.54 0.87 5.99
CA LEU A 95 9.09 1.04 4.61
C LEU A 95 8.65 -0.32 4.02
N HIS A 96 7.49 -0.35 3.37
CA HIS A 96 7.00 -1.50 2.64
C HIS A 96 6.74 -1.11 1.18
N CYS A 97 6.75 -2.09 0.29
CA CYS A 97 6.35 -1.93 -1.11
C CYS A 97 5.08 -2.74 -1.36
N GLY A 98 4.06 -2.12 -1.94
CA GLY A 98 2.79 -2.80 -2.17
C GLY A 98 1.92 -2.15 -3.25
N PRO A 99 0.91 -2.90 -3.75
CA PRO A 99 0.06 -2.42 -4.83
C PRO A 99 -1.04 -1.46 -4.35
N ILE A 100 -1.40 -0.56 -5.27
CA ILE A 100 -2.66 0.21 -5.27
C ILE A 100 -3.45 -0.24 -6.50
N THR A 101 -4.71 -0.63 -6.32
CA THR A 101 -5.54 -1.30 -7.35
C THR A 101 -7.01 -0.93 -7.20
N ALA A 102 -7.80 -1.09 -8.25
CA ALA A 102 -9.23 -0.78 -8.20
C ALA A 102 -10.05 -1.80 -7.38
N ASN A 103 -9.53 -3.00 -7.14
CA ASN A 103 -10.22 -4.06 -6.41
C ASN A 103 -9.26 -5.07 -5.76
N VAL A 104 -9.79 -5.88 -4.83
CA VAL A 104 -9.00 -6.86 -4.04
C VAL A 104 -8.42 -7.98 -4.90
N ALA A 105 -9.10 -8.39 -5.97
CA ALA A 105 -8.61 -9.45 -6.86
C ALA A 105 -7.33 -9.00 -7.59
N ASP A 106 -7.32 -7.77 -8.12
CA ASP A 106 -6.13 -7.18 -8.73
C ASP A 106 -5.00 -6.99 -7.72
N ALA A 107 -5.31 -6.57 -6.48
CA ALA A 107 -4.31 -6.49 -5.41
C ALA A 107 -3.63 -7.85 -5.18
N ALA A 108 -4.42 -8.94 -5.11
CA ALA A 108 -3.90 -10.30 -4.93
C ALA A 108 -3.04 -10.75 -6.12
N ILE A 109 -3.44 -10.43 -7.35
CA ILE A 109 -2.68 -10.73 -8.57
C ILE A 109 -1.32 -10.04 -8.54
N VAL A 110 -1.30 -8.72 -8.34
CA VAL A 110 -0.07 -7.92 -8.34
C VAL A 110 0.84 -8.34 -7.19
N MET A 111 0.27 -8.56 -6.00
CA MET A 111 1.03 -8.97 -4.84
C MET A 111 1.66 -10.36 -5.03
N SER A 112 0.97 -11.31 -5.67
CA SER A 112 1.53 -12.64 -5.95
C SER A 112 2.69 -12.61 -6.93
N GLY A 113 2.67 -11.68 -7.89
CA GLY A 113 3.81 -11.46 -8.79
C GLY A 113 4.97 -10.70 -8.12
N SER A 114 4.69 -9.93 -7.06
CA SER A 114 5.68 -9.09 -6.37
C SER A 114 6.37 -9.82 -5.20
N ILE A 115 5.67 -10.76 -4.57
CA ILE A 115 6.20 -11.63 -3.52
C ILE A 115 6.99 -12.76 -4.20
N ILE A 116 8.27 -12.53 -4.43
CA ILE A 116 9.20 -13.55 -4.93
C ILE A 116 9.98 -14.09 -3.73
N PRO A 117 10.16 -15.43 -3.59
CA PRO A 117 11.02 -15.98 -2.56
C PRO A 117 12.39 -15.34 -2.62
N ILE A 118 12.73 -14.56 -1.59
CA ILE A 118 14.09 -14.04 -1.44
C ILE A 118 14.98 -15.25 -1.21
N SER A 119 15.82 -15.55 -2.20
CA SER A 119 17.02 -16.35 -1.98
C SER A 119 18.20 -15.39 -1.97
N GLY A 120 18.83 -15.20 -0.82
CA GLY A 120 20.13 -14.54 -0.71
C GLY A 120 20.14 -13.25 0.10
N GLU A 121 21.21 -13.15 0.91
CA GLU A 121 21.90 -12.04 1.60
C GLU A 121 21.20 -10.73 2.01
N HIS A 122 19.95 -10.48 1.67
CA HIS A 122 19.28 -9.22 1.98
C HIS A 122 19.16 -9.04 3.50
N PHE A 123 19.52 -7.85 3.99
CA PHE A 123 19.60 -7.58 5.43
C PHE A 123 18.30 -7.95 6.17
N TYR A 124 17.13 -7.61 5.61
CA TYR A 124 15.85 -7.92 6.24
C TYR A 124 15.44 -9.41 6.12
N ASP A 125 15.96 -10.14 5.12
CA ASP A 125 15.76 -11.59 5.00
C ASP A 125 16.47 -12.30 6.16
N LYS A 126 17.71 -11.89 6.45
CA LYS A 126 18.48 -12.39 7.63
C LYS A 126 17.81 -12.05 8.95
N VAL A 127 17.32 -10.82 9.11
CA VAL A 127 16.66 -10.42 10.37
C VAL A 127 15.32 -11.13 10.52
N TYR A 128 14.39 -11.00 9.58
CA TYR A 128 13.01 -11.45 9.82
C TYR A 128 12.76 -12.92 9.52
N ARG A 129 13.45 -13.52 8.55
CA ARG A 129 13.28 -14.95 8.26
C ARG A 129 14.28 -15.82 9.00
N GLU A 130 15.59 -15.50 8.97
CA GLU A 130 16.56 -16.34 9.69
C GLU A 130 16.44 -16.18 11.22
N THR A 131 16.19 -14.97 11.73
CA THR A 131 16.15 -14.74 13.20
C THR A 131 14.77 -15.00 13.81
N PHE A 132 13.69 -14.59 13.12
CA PHE A 132 12.33 -14.65 13.68
C PHE A 132 11.40 -15.69 13.01
N ASP A 133 11.88 -16.41 11.99
CA ASP A 133 11.11 -17.43 11.25
C ASP A 133 9.73 -16.92 10.78
N VAL A 134 9.65 -15.65 10.35
CA VAL A 134 8.39 -15.06 9.89
C VAL A 134 7.97 -15.76 8.59
N PRO A 135 6.82 -16.46 8.56
CA PRO A 135 6.40 -17.20 7.38
C PRO A 135 6.01 -16.23 6.27
N MET A 136 6.36 -16.59 5.05
CA MET A 136 5.90 -15.83 3.89
C MET A 136 4.42 -16.05 3.64
N PRO A 137 3.63 -14.96 3.48
CA PRO A 137 2.23 -15.11 3.10
C PRO A 137 2.16 -15.79 1.74
N LYS A 138 1.47 -16.94 1.70
CA LYS A 138 1.13 -17.64 0.45
C LYS A 138 -0.21 -17.10 -0.01
N ILE A 139 -0.22 -16.37 -1.12
CA ILE A 139 -1.47 -15.93 -1.73
C ILE A 139 -2.06 -17.11 -2.48
N ASN A 140 -3.18 -17.62 -1.98
CA ASN A 140 -3.95 -18.66 -2.64
C ASN A 140 -5.10 -18.02 -3.42
N PHE A 141 -5.09 -18.18 -4.75
CA PHE A 141 -6.15 -17.67 -5.61
C PHE A 141 -7.42 -18.55 -5.60
N ALA A 142 -7.37 -19.72 -4.98
CA ALA A 142 -8.51 -20.62 -4.84
C ALA A 142 -9.04 -20.63 -3.40
N PRO A 143 -10.35 -20.44 -3.16
CA PRO A 143 -11.27 -19.46 -3.77
C PRO A 143 -10.97 -18.06 -3.19
N LEU A 144 -11.24 -16.97 -3.93
CA LEU A 144 -11.27 -15.59 -3.39
C LEU A 144 -12.21 -15.40 -2.18
N TYR A 145 -12.95 -16.45 -1.83
CA TYR A 145 -13.87 -16.56 -0.72
C TYR A 145 -13.52 -17.81 0.09
N ASP A 146 -12.42 -17.76 0.86
CA ASP A 146 -12.27 -18.72 1.95
C ASP A 146 -13.42 -18.47 2.94
N LYS A 147 -14.33 -19.45 3.03
CA LYS A 147 -15.47 -19.40 3.94
C LYS A 147 -15.10 -19.84 5.35
N ASN A 148 -13.82 -20.06 5.66
CA ASN A 148 -13.37 -20.44 6.98
C ASN A 148 -13.85 -19.41 8.01
N PRO A 149 -14.85 -19.73 8.85
CA PRO A 149 -15.55 -18.73 9.66
C PRO A 149 -14.80 -18.43 10.96
N ASN A 150 -13.69 -19.12 11.23
CA ASN A 150 -13.02 -19.11 12.52
C ASN A 150 -11.93 -18.03 12.59
N PHE A 151 -12.28 -16.78 12.29
CA PHE A 151 -11.42 -15.63 12.56
C PHE A 151 -11.93 -14.87 13.77
N THR A 152 -11.01 -14.45 14.64
CA THR A 152 -11.31 -13.51 15.72
C THR A 152 -10.81 -12.13 15.31
N ILE A 153 -11.71 -11.15 15.31
CA ILE A 153 -11.39 -9.75 15.00
C ILE A 153 -11.26 -9.02 16.34
N GLY A 154 -10.08 -8.47 16.62
CA GLY A 154 -9.89 -7.53 17.72
C GLY A 154 -10.45 -6.16 17.34
N TYR A 155 -11.25 -5.56 18.21
CA TYR A 155 -11.89 -4.27 17.99
C TYR A 155 -11.66 -3.37 19.21
N ASP A 156 -10.91 -2.29 19.03
CA ASP A 156 -10.71 -1.27 20.05
C ASP A 156 -11.78 -0.18 19.87
N THR A 157 -12.83 -0.24 20.68
CA THR A 157 -13.94 0.72 20.63
C THR A 157 -13.45 2.16 20.81
N ALA A 158 -12.53 2.40 21.76
CA ALA A 158 -12.12 3.77 22.09
C ALA A 158 -11.37 4.40 20.93
N TRP A 159 -10.56 3.62 20.22
CA TRP A 159 -9.81 4.10 19.06
C TRP A 159 -10.70 4.27 17.81
N VAL A 160 -11.66 3.37 17.58
CA VAL A 160 -12.57 3.48 16.42
C VAL A 160 -13.54 4.66 16.56
N HIS A 161 -14.04 4.92 17.78
CA HIS A 161 -14.94 6.05 18.06
C HIS A 161 -14.21 7.42 18.06
N ASP A 162 -12.88 7.45 17.93
CA ASP A 162 -12.10 8.68 17.70
C ASP A 162 -12.00 8.98 16.18
N SER A 163 -13.15 9.05 15.51
CA SER A 163 -13.26 9.31 14.08
C SER A 163 -14.47 10.19 13.74
N ASP A 164 -14.54 10.66 12.49
CA ASP A 164 -15.73 11.37 12.02
C ASP A 164 -16.96 10.43 12.06
N PRO A 165 -18.15 10.90 12.50
CA PRO A 165 -19.34 10.06 12.56
C PRO A 165 -19.70 9.36 11.24
N GLU A 166 -19.34 9.92 10.07
CA GLU A 166 -19.58 9.28 8.77
C GLU A 166 -18.67 8.04 8.55
N ILE A 167 -17.51 8.00 9.19
CA ILE A 167 -16.58 6.85 9.13
C ILE A 167 -16.92 5.78 10.17
N GLU A 168 -17.54 6.18 11.27
CA GLU A 168 -18.01 5.26 12.33
C GLU A 168 -19.26 4.46 11.92
N ALA A 169 -20.16 5.08 11.12
CA ALA A 169 -21.49 4.57 10.76
C ALA A 169 -21.47 3.33 9.86
#